data_AF-Q1L2M7-F1
#
_entry.id   AF-Q1L2M7-F1
#
_cell.length_a   1.000
_cell.length_b   1.000
_cell.length_c   1.000
_cell.angle_alpha   90.00
_cell.angle_beta   90.00
_cell.angle_gamma   90.00
#
_symmetry.space_group_name_H-M   'P 1'
#
loop_
_entity.id
_entity.type
_entity.pdbx_description
1 polymer ?
#
loop_
_entity_poly.entity_id
_entity_poly.type
_entity_poly.pdbx_seq_one_letter_code
_entity_poly.pdbx_strand_id
1 'polypeptide(L)'
;MKKVIISGNGPSLKEIDYSRLPNDFDVFRCNQFYFEDKYYLGKKCKAVFYNPSLFFEQYYTLKHLIQNQEYKIELIMCSNYNQAHLENENFVKTFYDYFPDAHLGYDFFKQLKEFNAYFKFHEIYFNQRITSGVYMCTVAIALGYKEIYLTGIDFYDNGRGYAFDTKQKNLLKLAPNFKNDNSHYIGHSKNTDIKALEFLEKTYEIKLYCLCPNSLLANFIELAPNLNSNFIIQEKNNYTKDILIPSSEAYGKFTKNINFKKIKIKENIYYKLIKDLLKLPSDIKHYFKGK
;
A
#
# COMPACT_ATOMS: atom_id res chain seq x y z
N MET A 1 -19.17 -11.65 16.00
CA MET A 1 -18.03 -10.69 15.86
C MET A 1 -17.69 -10.61 14.39
N LYS A 2 -17.32 -9.43 13.85
CA LYS A 2 -17.02 -9.32 12.41
C LYS A 2 -15.65 -9.94 12.12
N LYS A 3 -15.60 -10.82 11.12
CA LYS A 3 -14.39 -11.43 10.58
C LYS A 3 -13.97 -10.66 9.34
N VAL A 4 -12.67 -10.60 9.09
CA VAL A 4 -12.15 -9.97 7.87
C VAL A 4 -11.10 -10.84 7.22
N ILE A 5 -11.17 -10.95 5.90
CA ILE A 5 -10.11 -11.51 5.08
C ILE A 5 -9.25 -10.35 4.59
N ILE A 6 -7.96 -10.40 4.91
CA ILE A 6 -6.97 -9.43 4.46
C ILE A 6 -6.08 -10.11 3.42
N SER A 7 -6.11 -9.55 2.22
CA SER A 7 -5.42 -10.08 1.06
C SER A 7 -4.27 -9.17 0.66
N GLY A 8 -3.04 -9.68 0.81
CA GLY A 8 -1.95 -9.22 -0.06
C GLY A 8 -2.15 -9.72 -1.49
N ASN A 9 -1.13 -9.56 -2.33
CA ASN A 9 -1.16 -9.93 -3.75
C ASN A 9 -0.08 -10.95 -4.14
N GLY A 10 0.53 -11.63 -3.16
CA GLY A 10 1.50 -12.69 -3.38
C GLY A 10 0.86 -13.95 -3.99
N PRO A 11 1.68 -14.91 -4.47
CA PRO A 11 1.20 -16.11 -5.16
C PRO A 11 0.14 -16.91 -4.40
N SER A 12 0.21 -16.93 -3.06
CA SER A 12 -0.74 -17.71 -2.23
C SER A 12 -2.19 -17.26 -2.35
N LEU A 13 -2.47 -16.07 -2.92
CA LEU A 13 -3.82 -15.64 -3.27
C LEU A 13 -4.53 -16.65 -4.20
N LYS A 14 -3.76 -17.35 -5.05
CA LYS A 14 -4.29 -18.39 -5.95
C LYS A 14 -4.43 -19.77 -5.29
N GLU A 15 -3.91 -19.92 -4.07
CA GLU A 15 -3.79 -21.18 -3.35
C GLU A 15 -4.54 -21.15 -2.01
N ILE A 16 -5.63 -20.38 -1.94
CA ILE A 16 -6.54 -20.37 -0.80
C ILE A 16 -7.19 -21.75 -0.67
N ASP A 17 -7.15 -22.33 0.54
CA ASP A 17 -7.98 -23.48 0.88
C ASP A 17 -9.39 -22.99 1.26
N TYR A 18 -10.28 -22.99 0.27
CA TYR A 18 -11.64 -22.47 0.40
C TYR A 18 -12.51 -23.24 1.42
N SER A 19 -12.12 -24.47 1.80
CA SER A 19 -12.80 -25.21 2.89
C SER A 19 -12.67 -24.53 4.25
N ARG A 20 -11.69 -23.63 4.38
CA ARG A 20 -11.37 -22.88 5.61
C ARG A 20 -11.91 -21.45 5.61
N LEU A 21 -12.65 -21.05 4.57
CA LEU A 21 -13.25 -19.72 4.53
C LEU A 21 -14.28 -19.56 5.67
N PRO A 22 -14.27 -18.44 6.40
CA PRO A 22 -15.34 -18.14 7.34
C PRO A 22 -16.68 -17.91 6.60
N ASN A 23 -17.81 -18.10 7.30
CA ASN A 23 -19.14 -17.98 6.69
C ASN A 23 -19.56 -16.53 6.37
N ASP A 24 -19.25 -15.59 7.28
CA ASP A 24 -19.58 -14.16 7.13
C ASP A 24 -18.33 -13.35 7.39
N PHE A 25 -17.87 -12.64 6.36
CA PHE A 25 -16.62 -11.90 6.38
C PHE A 25 -16.66 -10.68 5.46
N ASP A 26 -15.92 -9.67 5.89
CA ASP A 26 -15.53 -8.53 5.06
C ASP A 26 -14.21 -8.83 4.35
N VAL A 27 -13.93 -8.15 3.23
CA VAL A 27 -12.70 -8.34 2.44
C VAL A 27 -11.93 -7.04 2.31
N PHE A 28 -10.65 -7.05 2.69
CA PHE A 28 -9.70 -5.96 2.47
C PHE A 28 -8.71 -6.35 1.36
N ARG A 29 -8.55 -5.46 0.38
CA ARG A 29 -7.60 -5.63 -0.73
C ARG A 29 -6.65 -4.44 -0.80
N CYS A 30 -5.50 -4.59 -1.45
CA CYS A 30 -4.56 -3.48 -1.63
C CYS A 30 -3.96 -3.37 -3.02
N ASN A 31 -3.53 -2.16 -3.39
CA ASN A 31 -2.68 -1.88 -4.54
C ASN A 31 -3.26 -2.48 -5.84
N GLN A 32 -2.50 -3.27 -6.59
CA GLN A 32 -2.91 -3.81 -7.89
C GLN A 32 -3.83 -5.04 -7.79
N PHE A 33 -4.62 -5.20 -6.72
CA PHE A 33 -5.46 -6.40 -6.52
C PHE A 33 -6.34 -6.75 -7.72
N TYR A 34 -6.80 -5.73 -8.46
CA TYR A 34 -7.66 -5.87 -9.63
C TYR A 34 -6.96 -6.50 -10.85
N PHE A 35 -5.64 -6.69 -10.81
CA PHE A 35 -4.90 -7.44 -11.84
C PHE A 35 -5.15 -8.95 -11.75
N GLU A 36 -5.76 -9.44 -10.67
CA GLU A 36 -6.15 -10.83 -10.55
C GLU A 36 -6.98 -11.29 -11.75
N ASP A 37 -6.70 -12.47 -12.26
CA ASP A 37 -7.37 -13.10 -13.41
C ASP A 37 -8.72 -13.73 -13.04
N LYS A 38 -8.97 -13.92 -11.74
CA LYS A 38 -10.23 -14.43 -11.20
C LYS A 38 -10.60 -13.69 -9.94
N TYR A 39 -11.87 -13.72 -9.57
CA TYR A 39 -12.34 -13.17 -8.31
C TYR A 39 -12.07 -14.15 -7.15
N TYR A 40 -10.80 -14.30 -6.75
CA TYR A 40 -10.37 -15.20 -5.67
C TYR A 40 -11.08 -14.94 -4.34
N LEU A 41 -11.47 -13.70 -4.09
CA LEU A 41 -12.23 -13.29 -2.89
C LEU A 41 -13.54 -12.58 -3.23
N GLY A 42 -14.06 -12.80 -4.44
CA GLY A 42 -15.28 -12.15 -4.91
C GLY A 42 -15.09 -10.67 -5.26
N LYS A 43 -16.20 -10.02 -5.64
CA LYS A 43 -16.22 -8.65 -6.16
C LYS A 43 -16.43 -7.58 -5.09
N LYS A 44 -16.93 -7.97 -3.91
CA LYS A 44 -17.32 -7.03 -2.84
C LYS A 44 -16.15 -6.86 -1.89
N CYS A 45 -15.57 -5.66 -1.85
CA CYS A 45 -14.53 -5.29 -0.91
C CYS A 45 -15.13 -4.34 0.12
N LYS A 46 -14.89 -4.63 1.40
CA LYS A 46 -15.21 -3.71 2.47
C LYS A 46 -14.29 -2.49 2.43
N ALA A 47 -13.00 -2.72 2.20
CA ALA A 47 -12.04 -1.65 2.05
C ALA A 47 -10.97 -1.98 1.00
N VAL A 48 -10.50 -0.97 0.29
CA VAL A 48 -9.32 -1.06 -0.58
C VAL A 48 -8.27 -0.06 -0.14
N PHE A 49 -7.02 -0.48 -0.15
CA PHE A 49 -5.89 0.27 0.38
C PHE A 49 -4.88 0.59 -0.72
N TYR A 50 -4.55 1.86 -0.87
CA TYR A 50 -3.57 2.32 -1.85
C TYR A 50 -2.46 3.13 -1.20
N ASN A 51 -1.23 2.91 -1.65
CA ASN A 51 -0.09 3.69 -1.20
C ASN A 51 -0.21 5.16 -1.66
N PRO A 52 0.24 6.14 -0.85
CA PRO A 52 0.22 7.56 -1.20
C PRO A 52 0.89 7.88 -2.55
N SER A 53 1.93 7.12 -2.91
CA SER A 53 2.74 7.37 -4.12
C SER A 53 1.98 7.24 -5.44
N LEU A 54 0.91 6.45 -5.49
CA LEU A 54 0.08 6.23 -6.68
C LEU A 54 -1.41 6.42 -6.37
N PHE A 55 -1.74 7.09 -5.25
CA PHE A 55 -3.13 7.19 -4.81
C PHE A 55 -4.01 7.91 -5.84
N PHE A 56 -3.48 8.93 -6.52
CA PHE A 56 -4.20 9.69 -7.53
C PHE A 56 -4.67 8.82 -8.69
N GLU A 57 -3.76 8.02 -9.25
CA GLU A 57 -4.02 7.12 -10.37
C GLU A 57 -4.84 5.90 -9.94
N GLN A 58 -4.61 5.38 -8.73
CA GLN A 58 -5.38 4.27 -8.19
C GLN A 58 -6.82 4.67 -7.88
N TYR A 59 -7.06 5.86 -7.33
CA TYR A 59 -8.41 6.38 -7.10
C TYR A 59 -9.15 6.54 -8.43
N TYR A 60 -8.49 7.13 -9.45
CA TYR A 60 -9.04 7.24 -10.79
C TYR A 60 -9.40 5.86 -11.39
N THR A 61 -8.49 4.88 -11.27
CA THR A 61 -8.71 3.51 -11.73
C THR A 61 -9.87 2.85 -10.98
N LEU A 62 -9.95 3.02 -9.66
CA LEU A 62 -11.01 2.47 -8.84
C LEU A 62 -12.39 2.95 -9.27
N LYS A 63 -12.53 4.24 -9.62
CA LYS A 63 -13.80 4.77 -10.13
C LYS A 63 -14.24 4.07 -11.42
N HIS A 64 -13.30 3.71 -12.29
CA HIS A 64 -13.61 2.92 -13.49
C HIS A 64 -13.97 1.48 -13.14
N LEU A 65 -13.27 0.84 -12.20
CA LEU A 65 -13.62 -0.51 -11.72
C LEU A 65 -15.05 -0.56 -11.15
N ILE A 66 -15.46 0.47 -10.41
CA ILE A 66 -16.83 0.59 -9.86
C ILE A 66 -17.83 0.84 -10.99
N GLN A 67 -17.55 1.79 -11.89
CA GLN A 67 -18.42 2.12 -13.03
C GLN A 67 -18.65 0.91 -13.95
N ASN A 68 -17.61 0.12 -14.21
CA ASN A 68 -17.67 -1.10 -15.01
C ASN A 68 -18.24 -2.30 -14.26
N GLN A 69 -18.66 -2.10 -13.00
CA GLN A 69 -19.16 -3.15 -12.12
C GLN A 69 -18.17 -4.30 -11.92
N GLU A 70 -16.87 -4.05 -12.07
CA GLU A 70 -15.81 -5.04 -11.84
C GLU A 70 -15.65 -5.32 -10.34
N TYR A 71 -15.83 -4.30 -9.50
CA TYR A 71 -15.81 -4.43 -8.04
C TYR A 71 -16.84 -3.50 -7.38
N LYS A 72 -17.27 -3.87 -6.17
CA LYS A 72 -18.11 -3.04 -5.28
C LYS A 72 -17.30 -2.72 -4.03
N ILE A 73 -17.16 -1.44 -3.70
CA ILE A 73 -16.23 -0.95 -2.68
C ILE A 73 -16.98 -0.05 -1.71
N GLU A 74 -16.79 -0.27 -0.41
CA GLU A 74 -17.39 0.59 0.62
C GLU A 74 -16.42 1.66 1.12
N LEU A 75 -15.18 1.29 1.46
CA LEU A 75 -14.16 2.21 1.98
C LEU A 75 -12.96 2.29 1.05
N ILE A 76 -12.48 3.50 0.80
CA ILE A 76 -11.26 3.77 0.03
C ILE A 76 -10.24 4.35 1.01
N MET A 77 -9.12 3.66 1.19
CA MET A 77 -8.11 3.98 2.19
C MET A 77 -6.79 4.35 1.51
N CYS A 78 -6.21 5.49 1.90
CA CYS A 78 -4.81 5.81 1.62
C CYS A 78 -3.93 5.30 2.75
N SER A 79 -2.96 4.44 2.47
CA SER A 79 -2.07 3.87 3.49
C SER A 79 -0.93 4.83 3.88
N ASN A 80 -1.28 5.95 4.50
CA ASN A 80 -0.32 6.96 4.96
C ASN A 80 0.13 6.73 6.42
N TYR A 81 1.23 7.36 6.81
CA TYR A 81 1.83 7.22 8.15
C TYR A 81 2.06 8.54 8.89
N ASN A 82 1.74 9.67 8.27
CA ASN A 82 2.06 11.02 8.70
C ASN A 82 3.58 11.24 8.90
N GLN A 83 4.38 10.86 7.90
CA GLN A 83 5.85 10.98 7.84
C GLN A 83 6.29 11.59 6.50
N ALA A 84 7.00 12.72 6.57
CA ALA A 84 7.42 13.49 5.39
C ALA A 84 8.32 12.72 4.38
N HIS A 85 9.02 11.69 4.83
CA HIS A 85 9.85 10.85 3.95
C HIS A 85 9.07 9.72 3.25
N LEU A 86 7.83 9.44 3.69
CA LEU A 86 6.96 8.39 3.13
C LEU A 86 5.91 8.95 2.19
N GLU A 87 5.44 10.18 2.43
CA GLU A 87 4.39 10.80 1.64
C GLU A 87 4.55 12.32 1.52
N ASN A 88 3.83 12.91 0.56
CA ASN A 88 3.79 14.35 0.38
C ASN A 88 2.89 14.99 1.47
N GLU A 89 3.42 15.97 2.21
CA GLU A 89 2.68 16.61 3.30
C GLU A 89 1.43 17.37 2.81
N ASN A 90 1.50 18.03 1.64
CA ASN A 90 0.38 18.77 1.08
C ASN A 90 -0.73 17.83 0.58
N PHE A 91 -0.36 16.66 0.05
CA PHE A 91 -1.28 15.58 -0.28
C PHE A 91 -2.10 15.15 0.94
N VAL A 92 -1.44 14.90 2.09
CA VAL A 92 -2.14 14.53 3.33
C VAL A 92 -3.02 15.67 3.82
N LYS A 93 -2.50 16.90 3.83
CA LYS A 93 -3.22 18.08 4.32
C LYS A 93 -4.51 18.38 3.55
N THR A 94 -4.49 18.22 2.22
CA THR A 94 -5.62 18.54 1.34
C THR A 94 -6.40 17.30 0.91
N PHE A 95 -6.13 16.14 1.51
CA PHE A 95 -6.62 14.84 1.06
C PHE A 95 -8.15 14.80 0.90
N TYR A 96 -8.86 15.20 1.95
CA TYR A 96 -10.33 15.14 1.99
C TYR A 96 -11.00 16.15 1.06
N ASP A 97 -10.32 17.23 0.68
CA ASP A 97 -10.84 18.19 -0.31
C ASP A 97 -10.79 17.61 -1.74
N TYR A 98 -9.77 16.80 -2.03
CA TYR A 98 -9.61 16.15 -3.33
C TYR A 98 -10.32 14.79 -3.43
N PHE A 99 -10.41 14.05 -2.33
CA PHE A 99 -10.99 12.71 -2.27
C PHE A 99 -12.01 12.62 -1.12
N PRO A 100 -13.17 13.28 -1.25
CA PRO A 100 -14.12 13.45 -0.14
C PRO A 100 -14.80 12.17 0.34
N ASP A 101 -14.77 11.11 -0.45
CA ASP A 101 -15.30 9.78 -0.12
C ASP A 101 -14.21 8.74 0.21
N ALA A 102 -12.96 9.19 0.31
CA ALA A 102 -11.84 8.38 0.75
C ALA A 102 -11.40 8.77 2.16
N HIS A 103 -10.54 7.94 2.75
CA HIS A 103 -10.02 8.13 4.10
C HIS A 103 -8.51 8.03 4.13
N LEU A 104 -7.89 8.85 4.98
CA LEU A 104 -6.51 8.63 5.38
C LEU A 104 -6.48 7.46 6.36
N GLY A 105 -5.84 6.35 5.98
CA GLY A 105 -5.72 5.17 6.82
C GLY A 105 -5.02 5.47 8.15
N TYR A 106 -4.19 6.51 8.21
CA TYR A 106 -3.55 6.95 9.45
C TYR A 106 -4.55 7.37 10.53
N ASP A 107 -5.76 7.82 10.16
CA ASP A 107 -6.80 8.18 11.13
C ASP A 107 -7.27 6.98 11.96
N PHE A 108 -7.12 5.76 11.42
CA PHE A 108 -7.36 4.50 12.13
C PHE A 108 -6.07 3.94 12.71
N PHE A 109 -4.99 3.91 11.91
CA PHE A 109 -3.68 3.37 12.33
C PHE A 109 -3.18 4.00 13.64
N LYS A 110 -3.31 5.33 13.79
CA LYS A 110 -2.82 6.06 14.97
C LYS A 110 -3.57 5.74 16.27
N GLN A 111 -4.74 5.11 16.19
CA GLN A 111 -5.55 4.74 17.37
C GLN A 111 -4.88 3.60 18.16
N LEU A 112 -4.13 2.74 17.47
CA LEU A 112 -3.32 1.67 18.07
C LEU A 112 -1.96 2.24 18.49
N LYS A 113 -1.94 3.00 19.58
CA LYS A 113 -0.81 3.84 20.02
C LYS A 113 0.49 3.05 20.15
N GLU A 114 0.43 1.88 20.78
CA GLU A 114 1.57 1.00 21.03
C GLU A 114 2.16 0.50 19.71
N PHE A 115 1.30 0.16 18.74
CA PHE A 115 1.77 -0.30 17.43
C PHE A 115 2.25 0.85 16.54
N ASN A 116 1.61 2.02 16.62
CA ASN A 116 2.09 3.22 15.93
C ASN A 116 3.49 3.60 16.43
N ALA A 117 3.73 3.56 17.74
CA ALA A 117 5.07 3.78 18.31
C ALA A 117 6.06 2.69 17.86
N TYR A 118 5.68 1.42 17.93
CA TYR A 118 6.47 0.29 17.45
C TYR A 118 6.89 0.48 15.98
N PHE A 119 5.94 0.73 15.08
CA PHE A 119 6.20 0.94 13.67
C PHE A 119 7.13 2.12 13.43
N LYS A 120 6.83 3.28 14.04
CA LYS A 120 7.64 4.49 13.84
C LYS A 120 9.08 4.29 14.29
N PHE A 121 9.30 3.63 15.43
CA PHE A 121 10.64 3.32 15.91
C PHE A 121 11.41 2.43 14.93
N HIS A 122 10.81 1.34 14.46
CA HIS A 122 11.47 0.40 13.55
C HIS A 122 11.74 0.99 12.15
N GLU A 123 10.80 1.77 11.62
CA GLU A 123 10.96 2.49 10.36
C GLU A 123 12.09 3.52 10.43
N ILE A 124 12.06 4.41 11.43
CA ILE A 124 12.98 5.56 11.51
C ILE A 124 14.40 5.13 11.86
N TYR A 125 14.56 4.24 12.84
CA TYR A 125 15.88 3.91 13.40
C TYR A 125 16.54 2.70 12.74
N PHE A 126 15.75 1.79 12.15
CA PHE A 126 16.27 0.54 11.57
C PHE A 126 15.90 0.33 10.11
N ASN A 127 15.17 1.27 9.48
CA ASN A 127 14.69 1.14 8.11
C ASN A 127 13.88 -0.16 7.88
N GLN A 128 13.13 -0.59 8.89
CA GLN A 128 12.30 -1.79 8.85
C GLN A 128 10.84 -1.39 8.62
N ARG A 129 10.35 -1.63 7.40
CA ARG A 129 9.02 -1.24 6.97
C ARG A 129 8.08 -2.43 6.87
N ILE A 130 6.93 -2.35 7.54
CA ILE A 130 5.84 -3.32 7.36
C ILE A 130 5.26 -3.24 5.94
N THR A 131 4.76 -4.34 5.41
CA THR A 131 4.05 -4.34 4.12
C THR A 131 2.59 -3.87 4.26
N SER A 132 1.93 -3.60 3.13
CA SER A 132 0.52 -3.22 3.10
C SER A 132 -0.41 -4.26 3.75
N GLY A 133 -0.04 -5.55 3.76
CA GLY A 133 -0.79 -6.61 4.45
C GLY A 133 -0.91 -6.33 5.95
N VAL A 134 0.22 -6.06 6.60
CA VAL A 134 0.27 -5.72 8.05
C VAL A 134 -0.39 -4.37 8.34
N TYR A 135 -0.26 -3.39 7.44
CA TYR A 135 -0.98 -2.12 7.57
C TYR A 135 -2.49 -2.32 7.60
N MET A 136 -3.02 -3.16 6.70
CA MET A 136 -4.44 -3.51 6.67
C MET A 136 -4.87 -4.23 7.95
N CYS A 137 -4.04 -5.14 8.50
CA CYS A 137 -4.31 -5.76 9.80
C CYS A 137 -4.47 -4.71 10.89
N THR A 138 -3.56 -3.74 10.93
CA THR A 138 -3.59 -2.65 11.90
C THR A 138 -4.88 -1.84 11.80
N VAL A 139 -5.27 -1.43 10.60
CA VAL A 139 -6.52 -0.68 10.38
C VAL A 139 -7.75 -1.53 10.72
N ALA A 140 -7.75 -2.83 10.40
CA ALA A 140 -8.83 -3.73 10.78
C ALA A 140 -9.00 -3.82 12.30
N ILE A 141 -7.91 -3.95 13.06
CA ILE A 141 -7.97 -3.99 14.52
C ILE A 141 -8.54 -2.68 15.07
N ALA A 142 -8.11 -1.52 14.54
CA ALA A 142 -8.64 -0.21 14.93
C ALA A 142 -10.15 -0.05 14.60
N LEU A 143 -10.63 -0.70 13.54
CA LEU A 143 -12.05 -0.76 13.17
C LEU A 143 -12.86 -1.80 14.00
N GLY A 144 -12.22 -2.51 14.92
CA GLY A 144 -12.88 -3.45 15.84
C GLY A 144 -13.02 -4.88 15.33
N TYR A 145 -12.34 -5.26 14.24
CA TYR A 145 -12.27 -6.67 13.83
C TYR A 145 -11.44 -7.48 14.83
N LYS A 146 -11.89 -8.69 15.16
CA LYS A 146 -11.27 -9.56 16.17
C LYS A 146 -10.68 -10.85 15.62
N GLU A 147 -11.15 -11.30 14.47
CA GLU A 147 -10.64 -12.47 13.77
C GLU A 147 -10.24 -12.05 12.34
N ILE A 148 -8.96 -12.19 12.04
CA ILE A 148 -8.34 -11.74 10.79
C ILE A 148 -7.76 -12.94 10.06
N TYR A 149 -8.21 -13.16 8.84
CA TYR A 149 -7.82 -14.27 7.98
C TYR A 149 -6.91 -13.74 6.86
N LEU A 150 -5.70 -14.26 6.77
CA LEU A 150 -4.64 -13.76 5.90
C LEU A 150 -4.47 -14.64 4.66
N THR A 151 -4.29 -14.00 3.51
CA THR A 151 -3.95 -14.63 2.23
C THR A 151 -3.13 -13.68 1.36
N GLY A 152 -2.39 -14.20 0.38
CA GLY A 152 -1.58 -13.39 -0.54
C GLY A 152 -0.42 -12.67 0.13
N ILE A 153 0.06 -13.15 1.29
CA ILE A 153 1.21 -12.61 2.01
C ILE A 153 2.31 -13.68 1.99
N ASP A 154 3.28 -13.50 1.11
CA ASP A 154 4.34 -14.50 0.84
C ASP A 154 5.76 -13.94 1.02
N PHE A 155 5.87 -12.77 1.65
CA PHE A 155 7.13 -12.10 1.99
C PHE A 155 8.10 -11.86 0.82
N TYR A 156 7.60 -11.89 -0.43
CA TYR A 156 8.42 -11.83 -1.65
C TYR A 156 9.51 -12.91 -1.71
N ASP A 157 9.27 -14.05 -1.06
CA ASP A 157 10.26 -15.12 -0.93
C ASP A 157 10.69 -15.68 -2.30
N ASN A 158 11.99 -15.96 -2.44
CA ASN A 158 12.60 -16.49 -3.67
C ASN A 158 12.32 -15.69 -4.96
N GLY A 159 12.06 -14.38 -4.84
CA GLY A 159 11.69 -13.56 -5.99
C GLY A 159 10.34 -13.95 -6.62
N ARG A 160 9.56 -14.84 -5.98
CA ARG A 160 8.18 -15.10 -6.37
C ARG A 160 7.41 -13.81 -6.14
N GLY A 161 7.06 -13.16 -7.25
CA GLY A 161 6.49 -11.83 -7.26
C GLY A 161 5.04 -11.81 -6.77
N TYR A 162 4.12 -11.63 -7.71
CA TYR A 162 2.70 -11.44 -7.43
C TYR A 162 1.90 -12.62 -7.99
N ALA A 163 0.66 -12.77 -7.55
CA ALA A 163 -0.28 -13.75 -8.12
C ALA A 163 -0.56 -13.53 -9.62
N PHE A 164 -0.22 -12.35 -10.15
CA PHE A 164 -0.53 -11.92 -11.50
C PHE A 164 0.66 -11.18 -12.12
N ASP A 165 0.63 -11.01 -13.44
CA ASP A 165 1.66 -10.27 -14.17
C ASP A 165 1.53 -8.77 -13.92
N THR A 166 2.53 -8.21 -13.21
CA THR A 166 2.62 -6.78 -12.91
C THR A 166 3.39 -5.98 -13.96
N LYS A 167 3.95 -6.61 -15.00
CA LYS A 167 4.72 -5.91 -16.05
C LYS A 167 3.80 -5.26 -17.11
N GLN A 168 2.84 -4.47 -16.62
CA GLN A 168 1.83 -3.79 -17.43
C GLN A 168 2.28 -2.38 -17.84
N LYS A 169 1.89 -1.94 -19.04
CA LYS A 169 2.44 -0.75 -19.70
C LYS A 169 2.35 0.52 -18.84
N ASN A 170 1.18 0.81 -18.28
CA ASN A 170 0.95 2.03 -17.52
C ASN A 170 1.59 1.95 -16.14
N LEU A 171 1.51 0.79 -15.48
CA LEU A 171 2.19 0.59 -14.19
C LEU A 171 3.70 0.78 -14.33
N LEU A 172 4.33 0.21 -15.37
CA LEU A 172 5.76 0.38 -15.64
C LEU A 172 6.15 1.83 -15.97
N LYS A 173 5.22 2.62 -16.51
CA LYS A 173 5.43 4.05 -16.77
C LYS A 173 5.40 4.88 -15.48
N LEU A 174 4.47 4.59 -14.58
CA LEU A 174 4.30 5.34 -13.33
C LEU A 174 5.28 4.88 -12.24
N ALA A 175 5.56 3.57 -12.19
CA ALA A 175 6.41 2.92 -11.19
C ALA A 175 7.44 2.01 -11.89
N PRO A 176 8.54 2.57 -12.42
CA PRO A 176 9.52 1.82 -13.20
C PRO A 176 10.23 0.69 -12.45
N ASN A 177 10.18 0.69 -11.11
CA ASN A 177 10.68 -0.41 -10.26
C ASN A 177 10.03 -1.75 -10.57
N PHE A 178 8.79 -1.77 -11.09
CA PHE A 178 8.12 -3.00 -11.56
C PHE A 178 8.74 -3.63 -12.81
N LYS A 179 9.71 -2.98 -13.47
CA LYS A 179 10.51 -3.60 -14.54
C LYS A 179 11.39 -4.73 -14.00
N ASN A 180 11.82 -4.61 -12.74
CA ASN A 180 12.70 -5.56 -12.07
C ASN A 180 11.86 -6.60 -11.34
N ASP A 181 12.38 -7.82 -11.21
CA ASP A 181 11.68 -8.89 -10.50
C ASP A 181 11.57 -8.60 -8.99
N ASN A 182 12.54 -7.88 -8.44
CA ASN A 182 12.50 -7.29 -7.10
C ASN A 182 12.04 -5.82 -7.14
N SER A 183 10.72 -5.62 -7.22
CA SER A 183 10.11 -4.28 -7.30
C SER A 183 9.71 -3.68 -5.95
N HIS A 184 9.76 -4.47 -4.87
CA HIS A 184 9.33 -4.06 -3.53
C HIS A 184 10.40 -3.21 -2.80
N TYR A 185 10.01 -2.52 -1.73
CA TYR A 185 10.93 -1.71 -0.93
C TYR A 185 11.93 -2.59 -0.18
N ILE A 186 13.22 -2.24 -0.23
CA ILE A 186 14.30 -3.03 0.39
C ILE A 186 14.19 -3.17 1.91
N GLY A 187 13.49 -2.25 2.58
CA GLY A 187 13.23 -2.33 4.02
C GLY A 187 12.12 -3.30 4.41
N HIS A 188 11.46 -3.95 3.44
CA HIS A 188 10.55 -5.05 3.72
C HIS A 188 11.34 -6.33 3.99
N SER A 189 10.92 -7.08 5.01
CA SER A 189 11.45 -8.41 5.27
C SER A 189 10.39 -9.30 5.89
N LYS A 190 10.50 -10.62 5.66
CA LYS A 190 9.67 -11.62 6.33
C LYS A 190 9.64 -11.41 7.84
N ASN A 191 10.81 -11.23 8.46
CA ASN A 191 10.94 -11.10 9.90
C ASN A 191 10.27 -9.81 10.43
N THR A 192 10.33 -8.71 9.68
CA THR A 192 9.64 -7.47 10.02
C THR A 192 8.13 -7.67 10.05
N ASP A 193 7.56 -8.30 9.01
CA ASP A 193 6.12 -8.54 8.94
C ASP A 193 5.64 -9.54 10.01
N ILE A 194 6.36 -10.65 10.21
CA ILE A 194 6.00 -11.64 11.24
C ILE A 194 6.03 -11.02 12.64
N LYS A 195 7.11 -10.32 13.02
CA LYS A 195 7.18 -9.67 14.34
C LYS A 195 6.09 -8.63 14.54
N ALA A 196 5.74 -7.89 13.49
CA ALA A 196 4.65 -6.93 13.55
C ALA A 196 3.28 -7.61 13.72
N LEU A 197 3.02 -8.71 13.02
CA LEU A 197 1.79 -9.50 13.17
C LEU A 197 1.68 -10.12 14.58
N GLU A 198 2.75 -10.72 15.09
CA GLU A 198 2.81 -11.25 16.46
C GLU A 198 2.57 -10.15 17.50
N PHE A 199 3.17 -8.97 17.31
CA PHE A 199 2.93 -7.82 18.17
C PHE A 199 1.44 -7.42 18.17
N LEU A 200 0.82 -7.32 16.99
CA LEU A 200 -0.59 -6.97 16.85
C LEU A 200 -1.49 -8.00 17.53
N GLU A 201 -1.25 -9.29 17.28
CA GLU A 201 -2.02 -10.40 17.85
C GLU A 201 -1.97 -10.38 19.38
N LYS A 202 -0.76 -10.29 19.93
CA LYS A 202 -0.53 -10.30 21.39
C LYS A 202 -1.06 -9.04 22.08
N THR A 203 -0.82 -7.85 21.51
CA THR A 203 -1.08 -6.57 22.20
C THR A 203 -2.56 -6.22 22.21
N TYR A 204 -3.30 -6.57 21.15
CA TYR A 204 -4.71 -6.17 21.00
C TYR A 204 -5.70 -7.33 21.15
N GLU A 205 -5.21 -8.50 21.57
CA GLU A 205 -6.01 -9.70 21.85
C GLU A 205 -6.97 -10.00 20.70
N ILE A 206 -6.38 -10.15 19.51
CA ILE A 206 -7.08 -10.58 18.30
C ILE A 206 -6.58 -11.96 17.91
N LYS A 207 -7.22 -12.57 16.92
CA LYS A 207 -6.80 -13.85 16.36
C LYS A 207 -6.41 -13.71 14.90
N LEU A 208 -5.22 -14.19 14.56
CA LEU A 208 -4.76 -14.29 13.18
C LEU A 208 -4.91 -15.74 12.69
N TYR A 209 -5.38 -15.89 11.45
CA TYR A 209 -5.46 -17.17 10.76
C TYR A 209 -4.81 -17.08 9.38
N CYS A 210 -4.18 -18.15 8.92
CA CYS A 210 -3.69 -18.31 7.56
C CYS A 210 -4.68 -19.15 6.74
N LEU A 211 -5.07 -18.67 5.56
CA LEU A 211 -5.97 -19.38 4.63
C LEU A 211 -5.24 -20.23 3.58
N CYS A 212 -3.90 -20.15 3.53
CA CYS A 212 -3.10 -20.72 2.46
C CYS A 212 -2.08 -21.71 3.03
N PRO A 213 -2.42 -23.02 3.12
CA PRO A 213 -1.54 -24.03 3.75
C PRO A 213 -0.15 -24.15 3.13
N ASN A 214 -0.02 -23.83 1.84
CA ASN A 214 1.25 -23.90 1.12
C ASN A 214 2.09 -22.62 1.19
N SER A 215 1.54 -21.54 1.75
CA SER A 215 2.29 -20.29 1.94
C SER A 215 3.28 -20.44 3.08
N LEU A 216 4.43 -19.76 2.99
CA LEU A 216 5.36 -19.65 4.11
C LEU A 216 4.73 -19.03 5.35
N LEU A 217 3.66 -18.25 5.20
CA LEU A 217 2.91 -17.67 6.32
C LEU A 217 2.35 -18.75 7.26
N ALA A 218 1.97 -19.93 6.73
CA ALA A 218 1.41 -21.03 7.52
C ALA A 218 2.39 -21.61 8.55
N ASN A 219 3.69 -21.33 8.43
CA ASN A 219 4.69 -21.73 9.42
C ASN A 219 4.69 -20.85 10.68
N PHE A 220 4.04 -19.69 10.62
CA PHE A 220 4.08 -18.67 11.67
C PHE A 220 2.69 -18.35 12.24
N ILE A 221 1.65 -18.40 11.39
CA ILE A 221 0.28 -18.11 11.77
C ILE A 221 -0.56 -19.38 11.67
N GLU A 222 -1.39 -19.63 12.68
CA GLU A 222 -2.29 -20.80 12.74
C GLU A 222 -3.16 -20.90 11.49
N LEU A 223 -3.32 -22.10 10.93
CA LEU A 223 -4.25 -22.29 9.82
C LEU A 223 -5.70 -22.05 10.28
N ALA A 224 -6.47 -21.38 9.43
CA ALA A 224 -7.91 -21.24 9.65
C ALA A 224 -8.56 -22.63 9.84
N PRO A 225 -9.56 -22.76 10.74
CA PRO A 225 -10.25 -24.03 10.93
C PRO A 225 -10.93 -24.48 9.65
N ASN A 226 -10.92 -25.78 9.39
CA ASN A 226 -11.68 -26.35 8.27
C ASN A 226 -13.16 -26.38 8.65
N LEU A 227 -13.98 -25.65 7.88
CA LEU A 227 -15.42 -25.53 8.07
C LEU A 227 -16.21 -26.29 6.99
N ASN A 228 -15.52 -26.98 6.08
CA ASN A 228 -16.08 -27.53 4.85
C ASN A 228 -16.84 -26.47 4.03
N SER A 229 -16.34 -25.24 4.06
CA SER A 229 -16.90 -24.12 3.31
C SER A 229 -16.76 -24.33 1.81
N ASN A 230 -17.73 -23.79 1.06
CA ASN A 230 -17.70 -23.81 -0.40
C ASN A 230 -17.61 -22.38 -0.91
N PHE A 231 -16.80 -22.17 -1.95
CA PHE A 231 -16.68 -20.87 -2.60
C PHE A 231 -16.51 -21.06 -4.11
N ILE A 232 -17.27 -20.30 -4.87
CA ILE A 232 -17.23 -20.35 -6.33
C ILE A 232 -16.35 -19.21 -6.81
N ILE A 233 -15.17 -19.55 -7.31
CA ILE A 233 -14.27 -18.60 -7.96
C ILE A 233 -14.87 -18.21 -9.31
N GLN A 234 -15.17 -16.94 -9.50
CA GLN A 234 -15.68 -16.41 -10.77
C GLN A 234 -14.52 -15.98 -11.67
N GLU A 235 -14.56 -16.39 -12.94
CA GLU A 235 -13.60 -15.96 -13.97
C GLU A 235 -13.79 -14.49 -14.32
N LYS A 236 -12.69 -13.82 -14.73
CA LYS A 236 -12.73 -12.46 -15.27
C LYS A 236 -12.42 -12.46 -16.76
N ASN A 237 -13.33 -11.89 -17.55
CA ASN A 237 -13.16 -11.70 -18.99
C ASN A 237 -13.16 -10.21 -19.32
N ASN A 238 -12.31 -9.77 -20.24
CA ASN A 238 -12.20 -8.37 -20.68
C ASN A 238 -12.13 -7.36 -19.51
N TYR A 239 -11.38 -7.71 -18.46
CA TYR A 239 -11.29 -6.93 -17.23
C TYR A 239 -10.14 -5.92 -17.26
N THR A 240 -10.21 -4.91 -16.39
CA THR A 240 -9.16 -3.93 -16.20
C THR A 240 -7.98 -4.58 -15.47
N LYS A 241 -6.86 -4.75 -16.18
CA LYS A 241 -5.65 -5.40 -15.69
C LYS A 241 -4.40 -4.52 -15.69
N ASP A 242 -4.57 -3.22 -15.87
CA ASP A 242 -3.51 -2.22 -15.79
C ASP A 242 -4.07 -0.97 -15.11
N ILE A 243 -3.20 -0.21 -14.45
CA ILE A 243 -3.59 1.07 -13.84
C ILE A 243 -3.92 2.09 -14.94
N LEU A 244 -4.95 2.90 -14.75
CA LEU A 244 -5.32 3.96 -15.68
C LEU A 244 -4.54 5.24 -15.37
N ILE A 245 -4.18 5.97 -16.43
CA ILE A 245 -3.43 7.24 -16.31
C ILE A 245 -4.41 8.40 -16.49
N PRO A 246 -4.58 9.28 -15.48
CA PRO A 246 -5.35 10.52 -15.62
C PRO A 246 -4.81 11.44 -16.74
N SER A 247 -5.63 12.36 -17.22
CA SER A 247 -5.21 13.33 -18.25
C SER A 247 -4.11 14.26 -17.73
N SER A 248 -3.32 14.84 -18.65
CA SER A 248 -2.30 15.84 -18.30
C SER A 248 -2.88 17.05 -17.57
N GLU A 249 -4.08 17.48 -17.93
CA GLU A 249 -4.81 18.55 -17.24
C GLU A 249 -5.14 18.16 -15.79
N ALA A 250 -5.56 16.93 -15.55
CA ALA A 250 -5.83 16.41 -14.21
C ALA A 250 -4.55 16.39 -13.36
N TYR A 251 -3.43 15.92 -13.92
CA TYR A 251 -2.11 16.03 -13.27
C TYR A 251 -1.74 17.49 -12.99
N GLY A 252 -2.01 18.41 -13.93
CA GLY A 252 -1.80 19.85 -13.75
C GLY A 252 -2.49 20.39 -12.50
N LYS A 253 -3.78 20.04 -12.31
CA LYS A 253 -4.59 20.41 -11.13
C LYS A 253 -4.12 19.75 -9.82
N PHE A 254 -3.44 18.60 -9.90
CA PHE A 254 -2.95 17.84 -8.75
C PHE A 254 -1.45 18.02 -8.46
N THR A 255 -0.72 18.81 -9.27
CA THR A 255 0.75 18.91 -9.21
C THR A 255 1.34 19.27 -7.85
N LYS A 256 0.63 20.04 -7.00
CA LYS A 256 1.09 20.41 -5.65
C LYS A 256 1.16 19.22 -4.68
N ASN A 257 0.41 18.16 -4.97
CA ASN A 257 0.25 16.96 -4.14
C ASN A 257 1.09 15.78 -4.62
N ILE A 258 1.78 15.92 -5.75
CA ILE A 258 2.66 14.88 -6.28
C ILE A 258 4.10 15.23 -5.92
N ASN A 259 4.84 14.25 -5.41
CA ASN A 259 6.29 14.34 -5.28
C ASN A 259 6.94 14.22 -6.66
N PHE A 260 6.72 15.20 -7.53
CA PHE A 260 7.72 15.46 -8.56
C PHE A 260 8.98 15.86 -7.80
N LYS A 261 10.05 15.08 -7.93
CA LYS A 261 11.40 15.64 -7.83
C LYS A 261 11.44 16.73 -8.89
N LYS A 262 10.95 17.94 -8.57
CA LYS A 262 11.37 19.15 -9.25
C LYS A 262 12.87 19.07 -9.08
N ILE A 263 13.59 18.81 -10.18
CA ILE A 263 14.98 19.18 -10.27
C ILE A 263 14.93 20.68 -10.04
N LYS A 264 15.00 21.11 -8.78
CA LYS A 264 15.09 22.52 -8.48
C LYS A 264 16.41 22.87 -9.12
N ILE A 265 16.37 23.70 -10.15
CA ILE A 265 17.58 24.27 -10.75
C ILE A 265 18.52 24.76 -9.63
N LYS A 266 17.97 25.29 -8.53
CA LYS A 266 18.67 25.68 -7.30
C LYS A 266 19.47 24.57 -6.58
N GLU A 267 19.15 23.30 -6.80
CA GLU A 267 19.85 22.13 -6.24
C GLU A 267 20.87 21.53 -7.23
N ASN A 268 20.82 21.93 -8.52
CA ASN A 268 21.79 21.51 -9.53
C ASN A 268 23.17 22.14 -9.26
N ILE A 269 24.22 21.30 -9.24
CA ILE A 269 25.58 21.73 -8.90
C ILE A 269 26.14 22.77 -9.87
N TYR A 270 25.84 22.66 -11.16
CA TYR A 270 26.27 23.63 -12.17
C TYR A 270 25.58 24.98 -11.96
N TYR A 271 24.28 24.98 -11.64
CA TYR A 271 23.56 26.21 -11.33
C TYR A 271 24.08 26.88 -10.05
N LYS A 272 24.36 26.11 -8.99
CA LYS A 272 24.98 26.64 -7.76
C LYS A 272 26.33 27.28 -8.06
N LEU A 273 27.18 26.57 -8.81
CA LEU A 273 28.51 27.04 -9.16
C LEU A 273 28.47 28.32 -10.01
N ILE A 274 27.58 28.40 -11.00
CA ILE A 274 27.36 29.62 -11.79
C ILE A 274 26.85 30.77 -10.90
N LYS A 275 25.87 30.49 -10.03
CA LYS A 275 25.31 31.51 -9.14
C LYS A 275 26.34 32.07 -8.15
N ASP A 276 27.19 31.21 -7.61
CA ASP A 276 28.24 31.60 -6.67
C ASP A 276 29.32 32.42 -7.39
N LEU A 277 29.71 32.05 -8.62
CA LEU A 277 30.61 32.85 -9.46
C LEU A 277 30.05 34.24 -9.78
N LEU A 278 28.74 34.35 -10.05
CA LEU A 278 28.09 35.64 -10.31
C LEU A 278 28.02 36.54 -9.07
N LYS A 279 27.96 35.94 -7.86
CA LYS A 279 27.94 36.69 -6.59
C LYS A 279 29.33 37.04 -6.07
N LEU A 280 30.35 36.29 -6.46
CA LEU A 280 31.73 36.45 -6.00
C LEU A 280 32.25 37.90 -6.03
N PRO A 281 32.04 38.72 -7.08
CA PRO A 281 32.50 40.11 -7.07
C PRO A 281 31.86 40.98 -5.98
N SER A 282 30.57 40.75 -5.70
CA SER A 282 29.84 41.45 -4.65
C SER A 282 30.30 41.01 -3.26
N ASP A 283 30.52 39.70 -3.09
CA ASP A 283 30.96 39.13 -1.81
C ASP A 283 32.39 39.59 -1.47
N ILE A 284 33.29 39.64 -2.47
CA ILE A 284 34.63 40.24 -2.35
C ILE A 284 34.53 41.72 -1.95
N LYS A 285 33.69 42.50 -2.63
CA LYS A 285 33.49 43.92 -2.33
C LYS A 285 32.97 44.14 -0.90
N HIS A 286 32.07 43.29 -0.43
CA HIS A 286 31.57 43.33 0.95
C HIS A 286 32.66 42.96 1.96
N TYR A 287 33.47 41.94 1.69
CA TYR A 287 34.58 41.53 2.56
C TYR A 287 35.61 42.66 2.76
N PHE A 288 35.97 43.36 1.69
CA PHE A 288 36.92 44.49 1.77
C PHE A 288 36.31 45.78 2.33
N LYS A 289 34.99 45.92 2.36
CA LYS A 289 34.30 47.05 3.02
C LYS A 289 34.04 46.82 4.51
N GLY A 290 34.12 45.57 4.97
CA GLY A 290 33.93 45.19 6.38
C GLY A 290 35.25 45.02 7.16
N LYS A 291 36.39 45.29 6.52
CA LYS A 291 37.70 45.52 7.15
C LYS A 291 38.00 47.02 7.09
#